data_AF-A0A2V9CGK3-F1
#
_entry.id   AF-A0A2V9CGK3-F1
#
_cell.length_a   1.000
_cell.length_b   1.000
_cell.length_c   1.000
_cell.angle_alpha   90.00
_cell.angle_beta   90.00
_cell.angle_gamma   90.00
#
_symmetry.space_group_name_H-M   'P 1'
#
loop_
_entity.id
_entity.type
_entity.pdbx_description
1 polymer ?
#
loop_
_entity_poly.entity_id
_entity_poly.type
_entity_poly.pdbx_seq_one_letter_code
_entity_poly.pdbx_strand_id
1 'polypeptide(L)'
;MFLVSAVACLMACSVLPVPPPCAAKLTFRRVFKGSSPEVIEISVREDSDVAGYEIRQLDEDAGASPFQVGAALRTKMFGLAAELKHFQGQDLDVHRKIAYLGEKTFHWDCGGEVHEAKFNYTMNPVASQLLQIFEGLARQQENADLISRRMKYDRLGVNDALLQFESDLNRSLLPEPKRLLPMLEQIAGDPKFVDIARQRARSLAERIRHQG
;
A
#
# COMPACT_ATOMS: atom_id res chain seq x y z
N MET A 1 57.02 55.88 -5.82
CA MET A 1 55.58 55.68 -5.53
C MET A 1 55.19 54.38 -6.21
N PHE A 2 55.13 53.30 -5.43
CA PHE A 2 55.03 51.91 -5.88
C PHE A 2 53.56 51.53 -6.16
N LEU A 3 53.29 50.82 -7.26
CA LEU A 3 51.99 50.19 -7.50
C LEU A 3 52.23 48.71 -7.79
N VAL A 4 51.95 47.87 -6.79
CA VAL A 4 52.00 46.41 -6.88
C VAL A 4 50.59 45.94 -7.18
N SER A 5 50.39 45.27 -8.33
CA SER A 5 49.09 44.72 -8.72
C SER A 5 49.03 43.24 -8.31
N ALA A 6 48.18 42.93 -7.33
CA ALA A 6 47.95 41.57 -6.85
C ALA A 6 46.82 40.92 -7.68
N VAL A 7 47.14 39.85 -8.38
CA VAL A 7 46.16 39.01 -9.09
C VAL A 7 45.64 37.97 -8.11
N ALA A 8 44.36 38.10 -7.72
CA ALA A 8 43.67 37.12 -6.89
C ALA A 8 43.07 36.02 -7.76
N CYS A 9 43.54 34.79 -7.60
CA CYS A 9 43.03 33.61 -8.27
C CYS A 9 41.80 33.08 -7.52
N LEU A 10 40.60 33.29 -8.08
CA LEU A 10 39.35 32.75 -7.56
C LEU A 10 39.25 31.26 -7.87
N MET A 11 39.54 30.41 -6.88
CA MET A 11 39.24 28.98 -6.92
C MET A 11 37.72 28.80 -6.81
N ALA A 12 37.07 28.50 -7.93
CA ALA A 12 35.67 28.06 -7.94
C ALA A 12 35.62 26.59 -7.49
N CYS A 13 35.23 26.36 -6.23
CA CYS A 13 34.83 25.03 -5.78
C CYS A 13 33.54 24.65 -6.51
N SER A 14 33.65 23.78 -7.52
CA SER A 14 32.51 23.13 -8.16
C SER A 14 31.81 22.25 -7.12
N VAL A 15 30.73 22.74 -6.55
CA VAL A 15 29.82 21.91 -5.74
C VAL A 15 29.13 20.97 -6.72
N LEU A 16 29.53 19.70 -6.74
CA LEU A 16 28.80 18.69 -7.51
C LEU A 16 27.36 18.64 -6.98
N PRO A 17 26.34 18.73 -7.84
CA PRO A 17 24.97 18.56 -7.41
C PRO A 17 24.82 17.16 -6.82
N VAL A 18 24.49 17.09 -5.52
CA VAL A 18 24.03 15.84 -4.91
C VAL A 18 22.78 15.45 -5.69
N PRO A 19 22.73 14.27 -6.33
CA PRO A 19 21.51 13.82 -6.99
C PRO A 19 20.39 13.88 -5.96
N PRO A 20 19.20 14.42 -6.32
CA PRO A 20 18.10 14.49 -5.38
C PRO A 20 17.91 13.11 -4.75
N PRO A 21 17.72 13.03 -3.41
CA PRO A 21 17.47 11.76 -2.76
C PRO A 21 16.34 11.08 -3.53
N CYS A 22 16.65 9.91 -4.04
CA CYS A 22 15.75 9.25 -4.94
C CYS A 22 14.45 8.95 -4.16
N ALA A 23 13.32 9.28 -4.77
CA ALA A 23 12.01 9.03 -4.18
C ALA A 23 11.65 7.55 -4.35
N ALA A 24 12.09 6.72 -3.40
CA ALA A 24 11.94 5.28 -3.47
C ALA A 24 10.47 4.86 -3.58
N LYS A 25 10.23 3.84 -4.42
CA LYS A 25 8.93 3.23 -4.66
C LYS A 25 9.01 1.74 -4.35
N LEU A 26 8.12 1.31 -3.47
CA LEU A 26 7.86 -0.09 -3.19
C LEU A 26 6.63 -0.53 -3.95
N THR A 27 6.75 -1.64 -4.69
CA THR A 27 5.62 -2.27 -5.37
C THR A 27 5.52 -3.74 -4.93
N PHE A 28 4.31 -4.15 -4.60
CA PHE A 28 3.94 -5.54 -4.42
C PHE A 28 2.96 -5.95 -5.49
N ARG A 29 3.23 -7.08 -6.15
CA ARG A 29 2.34 -7.67 -7.14
C ARG A 29 2.08 -9.13 -6.82
N ARG A 30 0.81 -9.53 -6.80
CA ARG A 30 0.38 -10.94 -6.69
C ARG A 30 -0.35 -11.35 -7.95
N VAL A 31 0.06 -12.47 -8.54
CA VAL A 31 -0.56 -13.06 -9.72
C VAL A 31 -1.02 -14.47 -9.42
N PHE A 32 -2.33 -14.71 -9.55
CA PHE A 32 -2.90 -16.03 -9.46
C PHE A 32 -3.71 -16.35 -10.71
N LYS A 33 -3.05 -16.99 -11.69
CA LYS A 33 -3.63 -17.31 -13.00
C LYS A 33 -4.89 -18.17 -12.87
N GLY A 34 -5.93 -17.82 -13.63
CA GLY A 34 -7.22 -18.49 -13.62
C GLY A 34 -8.13 -18.14 -12.44
N SER A 35 -7.72 -17.19 -11.58
CA SER A 35 -8.61 -16.65 -10.54
C SER A 35 -9.33 -15.38 -11.03
N SER A 36 -10.36 -14.94 -10.32
CA SER A 36 -11.01 -13.66 -10.60
C SER A 36 -11.04 -12.83 -9.33
N PRO A 37 -10.26 -11.74 -9.24
CA PRO A 37 -9.30 -11.19 -10.22
C PRO A 37 -7.92 -11.86 -10.18
N GLU A 38 -7.20 -11.90 -11.30
CA GLU A 38 -5.89 -12.57 -11.41
C GLU A 38 -4.74 -11.76 -10.82
N VAL A 39 -4.80 -10.43 -10.90
CA VAL A 39 -3.73 -9.53 -10.48
C VAL A 39 -4.21 -8.61 -9.38
N ILE A 40 -3.39 -8.50 -8.34
CA ILE A 40 -3.46 -7.42 -7.35
C ILE A 40 -2.09 -6.76 -7.28
N GLU A 41 -2.06 -5.44 -7.39
CA GLU A 41 -0.85 -4.63 -7.26
C GLU A 41 -1.07 -3.47 -6.28
N ILE A 42 -0.09 -3.23 -5.42
CA ILE A 42 -0.02 -2.07 -4.54
C ILE A 42 1.33 -1.41 -4.77
N SER A 43 1.33 -0.10 -4.98
CA SER A 43 2.56 0.70 -5.04
C SER A 43 2.53 1.84 -4.02
N VAL A 44 3.62 2.01 -3.28
CA VAL A 44 3.77 3.01 -2.21
C VAL A 44 5.06 3.77 -2.45
N ARG A 45 5.01 5.10 -2.39
CA ARG A 45 6.19 5.97 -2.48
C ARG A 45 6.61 6.46 -1.10
N GLU A 46 7.91 6.58 -0.89
CA GLU A 46 8.49 7.02 0.39
C GLU A 46 8.16 8.50 0.69
N ASP A 47 8.05 9.32 -0.34
CA ASP A 47 7.87 10.77 -0.26
C ASP A 47 6.40 11.24 -0.41
N SER A 48 5.46 10.31 -0.63
CA SER A 48 4.05 10.63 -0.91
C SER A 48 3.09 9.73 -0.14
N ASP A 49 2.08 10.34 0.48
CA ASP A 49 0.95 9.61 1.08
C ASP A 49 0.04 8.97 0.03
N VAL A 50 0.13 9.38 -1.24
CA VAL A 50 -0.61 8.77 -2.34
C VAL A 50 0.09 7.50 -2.80
N ALA A 51 -0.65 6.39 -2.71
CA ALA A 51 -0.30 5.05 -3.17
C ALA A 51 -1.21 4.64 -4.34
N GLY A 52 -0.77 3.68 -5.15
CA GLY A 52 -1.55 3.08 -6.22
C GLY A 52 -2.07 1.70 -5.82
N TYR A 53 -3.33 1.42 -6.10
CA TYR A 53 -3.98 0.12 -5.94
C TYR A 53 -4.58 -0.33 -7.27
N GLU A 54 -4.32 -1.57 -7.65
CA GLU A 54 -4.84 -2.14 -8.88
C GLU A 54 -5.32 -3.57 -8.66
N ILE A 55 -6.47 -3.87 -9.24
CA ILE A 55 -7.09 -5.20 -9.21
C ILE A 55 -7.76 -5.44 -10.56
N ARG A 56 -7.30 -6.47 -11.29
CA ARG A 56 -7.75 -6.73 -12.68
C ARG A 56 -7.46 -8.15 -13.17
N GLN A 57 -8.02 -8.49 -14.32
CA GLN A 57 -7.56 -9.62 -15.12
C GLN A 57 -6.23 -9.31 -15.81
N LEU A 58 -5.45 -10.34 -16.18
CA LEU A 58 -4.16 -10.12 -16.88
C LEU A 58 -4.33 -9.50 -18.26
N ASP A 59 -5.44 -9.79 -18.95
CA ASP A 59 -5.78 -9.33 -20.30
C ASP A 59 -6.48 -7.95 -20.33
N GLU A 60 -6.84 -7.40 -19.17
CA GLU A 60 -7.37 -6.04 -19.03
C GLU A 60 -6.26 -4.99 -19.00
N ASP A 61 -6.57 -3.79 -19.50
CA ASP A 61 -5.68 -2.63 -19.45
C ASP A 61 -5.36 -2.20 -18.01
N ALA A 62 -4.15 -1.68 -17.81
CA ALA A 62 -3.73 -1.22 -16.49
C ALA A 62 -4.45 0.06 -16.06
N GLY A 63 -4.86 0.13 -14.79
CA GLY A 63 -5.77 1.17 -14.31
C GLY A 63 -5.72 1.40 -12.80
N ALA A 64 -4.53 1.65 -12.26
CA ALA A 64 -4.34 1.85 -10.82
C ALA A 64 -5.18 3.03 -10.28
N SER A 65 -5.94 2.77 -9.22
CA SER A 65 -6.70 3.75 -8.47
C SER A 65 -5.86 4.30 -7.31
N PRO A 66 -5.88 5.62 -7.06
CA PRO A 66 -5.12 6.22 -5.97
C PRO A 66 -5.81 5.96 -4.63
N PHE A 67 -5.01 5.73 -3.58
CA PHE A 67 -5.47 5.72 -2.20
C PHE A 67 -4.41 6.30 -1.26
N GLN A 68 -4.75 6.51 0.01
CA GLN A 68 -3.83 7.09 1.00
C GLN A 68 -3.21 6.03 1.90
N VAL A 69 -1.90 6.12 2.12
CA VAL A 69 -1.14 5.36 3.12
C VAL A 69 -0.45 6.34 4.06
N GLY A 70 -0.66 6.20 5.37
CA GLY A 70 -0.09 7.10 6.38
C GLY A 70 1.41 6.94 6.58
N ALA A 71 2.07 8.05 6.93
CA ALA A 71 3.52 8.11 7.11
C ALA A 71 4.08 7.02 8.04
N ALA A 72 3.42 6.74 9.16
CA ALA A 72 3.89 5.69 10.09
C ALA A 72 3.94 4.30 9.45
N LEU A 73 2.92 3.93 8.66
CA LEU A 73 2.91 2.65 7.96
C LEU A 73 3.92 2.65 6.81
N ARG A 74 4.05 3.77 6.07
CA ARG A 74 5.08 3.93 5.03
C ARG A 74 6.48 3.73 5.62
N THR A 75 6.85 4.45 6.70
CA THR A 75 8.13 4.26 7.39
C THR A 75 8.38 2.80 7.76
N LYS A 76 7.36 2.09 8.27
CA LYS A 76 7.47 0.66 8.57
C LYS A 76 7.75 -0.18 7.32
N MET A 77 7.00 0.03 6.23
CA MET A 77 7.17 -0.73 4.99
C MET A 77 8.57 -0.55 4.39
N PHE A 78 9.07 0.68 4.35
CA PHE A 78 10.41 1.00 3.85
C PHE A 78 11.50 0.46 4.79
N GLY A 79 11.30 0.48 6.11
CA GLY A 79 12.19 -0.19 7.07
C GLY A 79 12.32 -1.70 6.82
N LEU A 80 11.19 -2.39 6.60
CA LEU A 80 11.19 -3.82 6.29
C LEU A 80 11.89 -4.12 4.95
N ALA A 81 11.70 -3.26 3.94
CA ALA A 81 12.39 -3.40 2.67
C ALA A 81 13.92 -3.21 2.83
N ALA A 82 14.36 -2.27 3.66
CA ALA A 82 15.77 -2.06 3.97
C ALA A 82 16.39 -3.28 4.68
N GLU A 83 15.68 -3.89 5.65
CA GLU A 83 16.08 -5.14 6.30
C GLU A 83 16.22 -6.30 5.29
N LEU A 84 15.41 -6.30 4.24
CA LEU A 84 15.49 -7.23 3.11
C LEU A 84 16.47 -6.78 2.02
N LYS A 85 17.39 -5.85 2.32
CA LYS A 85 18.40 -5.31 1.39
C LYS A 85 17.79 -4.78 0.09
N HIS A 86 16.63 -4.13 0.19
CA HIS A 86 15.85 -3.67 -0.95
C HIS A 86 15.63 -4.78 -2.00
N PHE A 87 15.45 -6.02 -1.54
CA PHE A 87 15.27 -7.22 -2.37
C PHE A 87 16.47 -7.62 -3.24
N GLN A 88 17.62 -6.96 -3.10
CA GLN A 88 18.82 -7.28 -3.86
C GLN A 88 19.33 -8.68 -3.50
N GLY A 89 19.33 -9.57 -4.48
CA GLY A 89 19.83 -10.94 -4.34
C GLY A 89 19.12 -11.76 -3.25
N GLN A 90 17.88 -11.39 -2.89
CA GLN A 90 17.13 -12.10 -1.87
C GLN A 90 16.44 -13.32 -2.47
N ASP A 91 16.74 -14.50 -1.91
CA ASP A 91 15.91 -15.68 -2.09
C ASP A 91 14.87 -15.74 -0.97
N LEU A 92 13.63 -15.36 -1.30
CA LEU A 92 12.52 -15.34 -0.36
C LEU A 92 11.65 -16.60 -0.45
N ASP A 93 11.82 -17.43 -1.49
CA ASP A 93 10.90 -18.52 -1.77
C ASP A 93 11.29 -19.81 -1.06
N VAL A 94 10.29 -20.56 -0.64
CA VAL A 94 10.49 -21.91 -0.13
C VAL A 94 10.51 -22.89 -1.30
N HIS A 95 11.70 -23.34 -1.64
CA HIS A 95 11.99 -24.33 -2.69
C HIS A 95 11.60 -25.77 -2.30
N ARG A 96 10.36 -25.96 -1.83
CA ARG A 96 9.79 -27.28 -1.54
C ARG A 96 8.55 -27.50 -2.39
N LYS A 97 8.14 -28.77 -2.54
CA LYS A 97 6.90 -29.10 -3.22
C LYS A 97 5.71 -28.65 -2.37
N ILE A 98 5.25 -27.43 -2.63
CA ILE A 98 4.10 -26.79 -1.99
C ILE A 98 3.05 -26.45 -3.03
N ALA A 99 1.82 -26.24 -2.58
CA ALA A 99 0.76 -25.73 -3.45
C ALA A 99 1.13 -24.35 -4.01
N TYR A 100 0.69 -24.05 -5.22
CA TYR A 100 0.81 -22.72 -5.80
C TYR A 100 -0.25 -21.79 -5.18
N LEU A 101 0.20 -20.78 -4.45
CA LEU A 101 -0.60 -19.79 -3.72
C LEU A 101 -0.63 -18.44 -4.44
N GLY A 102 -0.21 -18.41 -5.71
CA GLY A 102 0.02 -17.21 -6.50
C GLY A 102 1.44 -16.67 -6.34
N GLU A 103 2.06 -16.35 -7.47
CA GLU A 103 3.37 -15.71 -7.57
C GLU A 103 3.28 -14.30 -6.98
N LYS A 104 4.18 -14.02 -6.04
CA LYS A 104 4.31 -12.73 -5.38
C LYS A 104 5.63 -12.12 -5.81
N THR A 105 5.61 -10.84 -6.11
CA THR A 105 6.80 -10.06 -6.45
C THR A 105 6.86 -8.86 -5.52
N PHE A 106 7.97 -8.73 -4.80
CA PHE A 106 8.37 -7.45 -4.23
C PHE A 106 9.32 -6.76 -5.20
N HIS A 107 9.10 -5.47 -5.41
CA HIS A 107 9.88 -4.65 -6.31
C HIS A 107 10.26 -3.35 -5.62
N TRP A 108 11.54 -3.02 -5.69
CA TRP A 108 12.13 -1.77 -5.25
C TRP A 108 12.57 -1.00 -6.47
N ASP A 109 12.12 0.25 -6.56
CA ASP A 109 12.62 1.22 -7.53
C ASP A 109 13.12 2.43 -6.75
N CYS A 110 14.42 2.66 -6.83
CA CYS A 110 14.99 3.94 -6.48
C CYS A 110 15.94 4.44 -7.58
N GLY A 111 15.37 4.85 -8.72
CA GLY A 111 16.11 5.51 -9.78
C GLY A 111 17.12 4.57 -10.41
N GLY A 112 18.41 4.70 -10.06
CA GLY A 112 19.45 3.78 -10.54
C GLY A 112 19.46 2.41 -9.87
N GLU A 113 18.77 2.26 -8.73
CA GLU A 113 18.70 1.02 -7.96
C GLU A 113 17.33 0.36 -8.15
N VAL A 114 17.27 -0.66 -8.99
CA VAL A 114 16.05 -1.43 -9.24
C VAL A 114 16.30 -2.90 -8.90
N HIS A 115 15.51 -3.44 -7.99
CA HIS A 115 15.65 -4.83 -7.52
C HIS A 115 14.28 -5.48 -7.35
N GLU A 116 14.22 -6.79 -7.54
CA GLU A 116 13.01 -7.57 -7.31
C GLU A 116 13.31 -8.91 -6.65
N ALA A 117 12.35 -9.41 -5.88
CA ALA A 117 12.34 -10.77 -5.37
C ALA A 117 10.97 -11.41 -5.63
N LYS A 118 10.99 -12.58 -6.27
CA LYS A 118 9.79 -13.37 -6.60
C LYS A 118 9.71 -14.59 -5.69
N PHE A 119 8.51 -14.90 -5.23
CA PHE A 119 8.28 -16.04 -4.34
C PHE A 119 6.81 -16.49 -4.41
N ASN A 120 6.56 -17.77 -4.19
CA ASN A 120 5.21 -18.30 -4.01
C ASN A 120 4.82 -18.26 -2.52
N TYR A 121 5.76 -18.66 -1.65
CA TYR A 121 5.60 -18.72 -0.21
C TYR A 121 6.94 -18.43 0.48
N THR A 122 6.92 -17.63 1.54
CA THR A 122 8.13 -17.27 2.28
C THR A 122 8.05 -17.70 3.74
N MET A 123 9.18 -18.17 4.27
CA MET A 123 9.41 -18.38 5.71
C MET A 123 10.27 -17.27 6.33
N ASN A 124 10.70 -16.28 5.55
CA ASN A 124 11.44 -15.14 6.07
C ASN A 124 10.47 -14.23 6.84
N PRO A 125 10.65 -14.03 8.16
CA PRO A 125 9.68 -13.32 8.99
C PRO A 125 9.50 -11.85 8.59
N VAL A 126 10.57 -11.20 8.11
CA VAL A 126 10.54 -9.81 7.65
C VAL A 126 9.73 -9.70 6.35
N ALA A 127 9.97 -10.62 5.41
CA ALA A 127 9.20 -10.71 4.17
C ALA A 127 7.73 -11.07 4.43
N SER A 128 7.45 -11.97 5.37
CA SER A 128 6.09 -12.30 5.79
C SER A 128 5.38 -11.09 6.39
N GLN A 129 6.06 -10.28 7.22
CA GLN A 129 5.46 -9.08 7.80
C GLN A 129 5.17 -8.02 6.72
N LEU A 130 6.10 -7.80 5.79
CA LEU A 130 5.89 -6.88 4.67
C LEU A 130 4.72 -7.34 3.78
N LEU A 131 4.65 -8.65 3.50
CA LEU A 131 3.56 -9.25 2.75
C LEU A 131 2.20 -9.01 3.43
N GLN A 132 2.12 -9.26 4.74
CA GLN A 132 0.89 -9.05 5.51
C GLN A 132 0.40 -7.60 5.43
N ILE A 133 1.31 -6.63 5.42
CA ILE A 133 0.95 -5.21 5.25
C ILE A 133 0.35 -4.97 3.87
N PHE A 134 1.01 -5.43 2.80
CA PHE A 134 0.51 -5.26 1.44
C PHE A 134 -0.84 -5.96 1.21
N GLU A 135 -0.98 -7.20 1.66
CA GLU A 135 -2.26 -7.94 1.56
C GLU A 135 -3.37 -7.28 2.39
N GLY A 136 -3.03 -6.72 3.55
CA GLY A 136 -3.95 -5.94 4.37
C GLY A 136 -4.39 -4.64 3.69
N LEU A 137 -3.48 -3.92 3.01
CA LEU A 137 -3.81 -2.73 2.24
C LEU A 137 -4.75 -3.07 1.06
N ALA A 138 -4.45 -4.14 0.32
CA ALA A 138 -5.32 -4.61 -0.76
C ALA A 138 -6.73 -4.95 -0.23
N ARG A 139 -6.83 -5.72 0.86
CA ARG A 139 -8.11 -6.05 1.52
C ARG A 139 -8.86 -4.81 2.00
N GLN A 140 -8.16 -3.80 2.51
CA GLN A 140 -8.78 -2.54 2.91
C GLN A 140 -9.39 -1.79 1.70
N GLN A 141 -8.69 -1.78 0.55
CA GLN A 141 -9.24 -1.17 -0.67
C GLN A 141 -10.41 -1.97 -1.24
N GLU A 142 -10.34 -3.31 -1.25
CA GLU A 142 -11.46 -4.16 -1.66
C GLU A 142 -12.72 -3.87 -0.83
N ASN A 143 -12.57 -3.70 0.48
CA ASN A 143 -13.66 -3.30 1.37
C ASN A 143 -14.20 -1.91 1.04
N ALA A 144 -13.32 -0.92 0.82
CA ALA A 144 -13.72 0.44 0.45
C ALA A 144 -14.49 0.46 -0.89
N ASP A 145 -14.01 -0.28 -1.89
CA ASP A 145 -14.64 -0.40 -3.20
C ASP A 145 -15.98 -1.13 -3.13
N LEU A 146 -16.08 -2.19 -2.32
CA LEU A 146 -17.34 -2.88 -2.08
C LEU A 146 -18.36 -1.94 -1.44
N ILE A 147 -18.00 -1.25 -0.37
CA ILE A 147 -18.89 -0.31 0.32
C ILE A 147 -19.30 0.83 -0.62
N SER A 148 -18.35 1.45 -1.32
CA SER A 148 -18.59 2.53 -2.28
C SER A 148 -19.55 2.11 -3.40
N ARG A 149 -19.34 0.92 -3.99
CA ARG A 149 -20.24 0.36 -5.02
C ARG A 149 -21.64 0.13 -4.47
N ARG A 150 -21.79 -0.43 -3.26
CA ARG A 150 -23.11 -0.62 -2.62
C ARG A 150 -23.77 0.72 -2.34
N MET A 151 -23.05 1.71 -1.80
CA MET A 151 -23.60 3.05 -1.57
C MET A 151 -24.18 3.67 -2.85
N LYS A 152 -23.52 3.45 -4.00
CA LYS A 152 -23.92 3.99 -5.29
C LYS A 152 -25.06 3.22 -5.96
N TYR A 153 -25.00 1.88 -5.96
CA TYR A 153 -25.88 1.04 -6.79
C TYR A 153 -26.83 0.13 -6.01
N ASP A 154 -26.54 -0.20 -4.75
CA ASP A 154 -27.34 -1.11 -3.93
C ASP A 154 -27.27 -0.70 -2.44
N ARG A 155 -28.14 0.24 -2.07
CA ARG A 155 -28.18 0.78 -0.72
C ARG A 155 -28.64 -0.24 0.32
N LEU A 156 -29.38 -1.28 -0.07
CA LEU A 156 -29.84 -2.33 0.83
C LEU A 156 -28.66 -3.24 1.22
N GLY A 157 -27.77 -3.53 0.27
CA GLY A 157 -26.56 -4.33 0.49
C GLY A 157 -25.42 -3.63 1.24
N VAL A 158 -25.57 -2.36 1.66
CA VAL A 158 -24.53 -1.65 2.43
C VAL A 158 -24.26 -2.33 3.77
N ASN A 159 -25.29 -2.86 4.44
CA ASN A 159 -25.09 -3.56 5.72
C ASN A 159 -24.19 -4.80 5.56
N ASP A 160 -24.33 -5.54 4.46
CA ASP A 160 -23.53 -6.75 4.22
C ASP A 160 -22.07 -6.40 3.92
N ALA A 161 -21.84 -5.32 3.17
CA ALA A 161 -20.50 -4.78 2.96
C ALA A 161 -19.84 -4.34 4.28
N LEU A 162 -20.61 -3.69 5.17
CA LEU A 162 -20.12 -3.31 6.50
C LEU A 162 -19.84 -4.52 7.41
N LEU A 163 -20.61 -5.62 7.27
CA LEU A 163 -20.34 -6.88 7.97
C LEU A 163 -19.02 -7.51 7.52
N GLN A 164 -18.74 -7.49 6.21
CA GLN A 164 -17.46 -7.96 5.68
C GLN A 164 -16.29 -7.13 6.23
N PHE A 165 -16.39 -5.80 6.15
CA PHE A 165 -15.40 -4.90 6.72
C PHE A 165 -15.21 -5.13 8.23
N GLU A 166 -16.30 -5.31 8.98
CA GLU A 166 -16.27 -5.61 10.41
C GLU A 166 -15.52 -6.92 10.71
N SER A 167 -15.75 -7.96 9.91
CA SER A 167 -15.05 -9.25 10.03
C SER A 167 -13.54 -9.10 9.84
N ASP A 168 -13.12 -8.36 8.81
CA ASP A 168 -11.70 -8.10 8.53
C ASP A 168 -11.05 -7.23 9.61
N LEU A 169 -11.79 -6.23 10.14
CA LEU A 169 -11.37 -5.41 11.27
C LEU A 169 -11.18 -6.25 12.54
N ASN A 170 -12.13 -7.14 12.85
CA ASN A 170 -12.07 -8.01 14.05
C ASN A 170 -10.89 -8.99 14.02
N ARG A 171 -10.42 -9.34 12.82
CA ARG A 171 -9.25 -10.22 12.61
C ARG A 171 -7.94 -9.44 12.53
N SER A 172 -7.96 -8.12 12.75
CA SER A 172 -6.80 -7.23 12.66
C SER A 172 -6.10 -7.29 11.29
N LEU A 173 -6.88 -7.50 10.21
CA LEU A 173 -6.35 -7.62 8.85
C LEU A 173 -6.19 -6.28 8.13
N LEU A 174 -6.64 -5.19 8.76
CA LEU A 174 -6.67 -3.86 8.15
C LEU A 174 -5.53 -3.01 8.73
N PRO A 175 -4.54 -2.59 7.92
CA PRO A 175 -3.40 -1.83 8.42
C PRO A 175 -3.77 -0.40 8.87
N GLU A 176 -4.75 0.24 8.21
CA GLU A 176 -5.14 1.62 8.52
C GLU A 176 -6.67 1.81 8.52
N PRO A 177 -7.42 1.15 9.42
CA PRO A 177 -8.89 1.20 9.42
C PRO A 177 -9.44 2.62 9.59
N LYS A 178 -8.67 3.53 10.22
CA LYS A 178 -9.00 4.96 10.35
C LYS A 178 -9.24 5.65 9.01
N ARG A 179 -8.67 5.16 7.90
CA ARG A 179 -8.89 5.69 6.55
C ARG A 179 -10.34 5.54 6.08
N LEU A 180 -11.10 4.60 6.63
CA LEU A 180 -12.51 4.38 6.27
C LEU A 180 -13.49 5.19 7.15
N LEU A 181 -13.02 5.94 8.16
CA LEU A 181 -13.88 6.75 9.03
C LEU A 181 -14.81 7.71 8.26
N PRO A 182 -14.35 8.49 7.25
CA PRO A 182 -15.23 9.40 6.52
C PRO A 182 -16.39 8.66 5.81
N MET A 183 -16.11 7.47 5.28
CA MET A 183 -17.11 6.63 4.63
C MET A 183 -18.14 6.09 5.63
N LEU A 184 -17.68 5.65 6.81
CA LEU A 184 -18.57 5.19 7.89
C LEU A 184 -19.44 6.33 8.43
N GLU A 185 -18.87 7.53 8.61
CA GLU A 185 -19.59 8.73 9.03
C GLU A 185 -20.66 9.14 8.01
N GLN A 186 -20.34 9.07 6.72
CA GLN A 186 -21.30 9.34 5.64
C GLN A 186 -22.48 8.37 5.71
N ILE A 187 -22.23 7.06 5.85
CA ILE A 187 -23.30 6.06 5.96
C ILE A 187 -24.13 6.31 7.22
N ALA A 188 -23.48 6.57 8.36
CA ALA A 188 -24.15 6.85 9.63
C ALA A 188 -25.07 8.08 9.57
N GLY A 189 -24.65 9.12 8.86
CA GLY A 189 -25.35 10.40 8.77
C GLY A 189 -26.49 10.44 7.75
N ASP A 190 -26.40 9.66 6.66
CA ASP A 190 -27.34 9.77 5.54
C ASP A 190 -28.62 8.91 5.77
N PRO A 191 -29.82 9.52 5.85
CA PRO A 191 -31.07 8.80 6.04
C PRO A 191 -31.50 7.96 4.83
N LYS A 192 -30.80 8.04 3.69
CA LYS A 192 -31.05 7.19 2.50
C LYS A 192 -30.62 5.74 2.70
N PHE A 193 -29.80 5.45 3.71
CA PHE A 193 -29.38 4.10 4.06
C PHE A 193 -30.30 3.47 5.12
N VAL A 194 -30.42 2.16 5.10
CA VAL A 194 -31.23 1.41 6.08
C VAL A 194 -30.68 1.64 7.49
N ASP A 195 -31.56 1.80 8.48
CA ASP A 195 -31.18 2.13 9.85
C ASP A 195 -30.16 1.15 10.47
N ILE A 196 -30.26 -0.15 10.15
CA ILE A 196 -29.29 -1.15 10.60
C ILE A 196 -27.87 -0.87 10.08
N ALA A 197 -27.73 -0.46 8.81
CA ALA A 197 -26.45 -0.10 8.22
C ALA A 197 -25.89 1.17 8.88
N ARG A 198 -26.76 2.16 9.15
CA ARG A 198 -26.39 3.41 9.83
C ARG A 198 -25.89 3.15 11.25
N GLN A 199 -26.59 2.32 12.01
CA GLN A 199 -26.20 1.91 13.37
C GLN A 199 -24.86 1.18 13.37
N ARG A 200 -24.67 0.23 12.44
CA ARG A 200 -23.39 -0.50 12.29
C ARG A 200 -22.24 0.44 11.97
N ALA A 201 -22.44 1.36 11.02
CA ALA A 201 -21.41 2.33 10.64
C ALA A 201 -21.00 3.22 11.82
N ARG A 202 -21.95 3.67 12.65
CA ARG A 202 -21.66 4.41 13.91
C ARG A 202 -20.83 3.59 14.88
N SER A 203 -21.25 2.34 15.13
CA SER A 203 -20.54 1.43 16.04
C SER A 203 -19.10 1.17 15.58
N LEU A 204 -18.90 0.93 14.27
CA LEU A 204 -17.59 0.72 13.67
C LEU A 204 -16.72 1.99 13.76
N ALA A 205 -17.29 3.16 13.45
CA ALA A 205 -16.55 4.42 13.53
C ALA A 205 -16.08 4.71 14.96
N GLU A 206 -16.94 4.54 15.97
CA GLU A 206 -16.56 4.66 17.37
C GLU A 206 -15.45 3.67 17.74
N ARG A 207 -15.61 2.39 17.38
CA ARG A 207 -14.61 1.36 17.69
C ARG A 207 -13.25 1.69 17.11
N ILE A 208 -13.18 2.15 15.85
CA ILE A 208 -11.93 2.55 15.19
C ILE A 208 -11.27 3.77 15.84
N ARG A 209 -12.06 4.72 16.37
CA ARG A 209 -11.55 5.89 17.09
C ARG A 209 -10.89 5.50 18.42
N HIS A 210 -11.47 4.54 19.14
CA HIS A 210 -11.00 4.10 20.46
C HIS A 210 -9.96 2.97 20.42
N GLN A 211 -9.79 2.28 19.29
CA GLN A 211 -8.77 1.24 19.08
C GLN A 211 -7.39 1.78 18.67
N GLY A 212 -7.19 3.10 18.70
CA GLY A 212 -5.98 3.79 18.26
C GLY A 212 -5.00 4.08 19.37
#